data_AF-A0A133RYX3-F1
#
_entry.id   AF-A0A133RYX3-F1
#
_cell.length_a   1.000
_cell.length_b   1.000
_cell.length_c   1.000
_cell.angle_alpha   90.00
_cell.angle_beta   90.00
_cell.angle_gamma   90.00
#
_symmetry.space_group_name_H-M   'P 1'
#
loop_
_entity.id
_entity.type
_entity.pdbx_description
1 polymer ?
#
loop_
_entity_poly.entity_id
_entity_poly.type
_entity_poly.pdbx_seq_one_letter_code
_entity_poly.pdbx_strand_id
1 'polypeptide(L)'
;MEFENLNKVQKMYAFSDQEMSSCLEIDRATFYRWKEAGEIPESYDSKVNALIAFKEGVRDSGFSLEGKVDYVKVTFKTQDYIDVIAKVLCLQNKPFLEEEKGGSGYDTKFTFQNINVFISKKREDMGCMIELKGQACRQYEWYFENEQKSSWRDFFIRCFEYERAISQGEGKFMNIPRLDIALDEKYNEDGNFELGKLVDLWNRGLVESRLTMKQIEDNGQYGKAKTIYFGSRQSAYHFCFYQKDIEQAKKLSLDIDLIHSSLKFKNRYEVRMCDDVALDFVRKSLNEKIDMARLAVWVINSKIKVFERMNGEKVLNREWYSLLGEVDRIGFSTSPVETGFFDKQYRWLNENVSGVTALIKKWENITGDNKLKKILFDGEISDKNWKKLEQARVAYEKNLQESRY
;
A
#
# COMPACT_ATOMS: atom_id res chain seq x y z
N MET A 1 12.88 19.25 -34.21
CA MET A 1 13.12 18.63 -32.88
C MET A 1 12.76 17.14 -32.92
N GLU A 2 13.53 16.27 -32.25
CA GLU A 2 13.24 14.82 -32.22
C GLU A 2 12.01 14.50 -31.36
N PHE A 3 11.11 13.68 -31.91
CA PHE A 3 9.92 13.19 -31.21
C PHE A 3 10.26 12.38 -29.94
N GLU A 4 11.47 11.81 -29.85
CA GLU A 4 11.92 11.03 -28.70
C GLU A 4 11.82 11.81 -27.38
N ASN A 5 12.15 13.11 -27.38
CA ASN A 5 12.08 13.94 -26.18
C ASN A 5 10.64 14.17 -25.72
N LEU A 6 9.72 14.37 -26.67
CA LEU A 6 8.29 14.48 -26.39
C LEU A 6 7.71 13.15 -25.90
N ASN A 7 8.18 12.02 -26.42
CA ASN A 7 7.81 10.68 -25.96
C ASN A 7 8.26 10.42 -24.52
N LYS A 8 9.43 10.95 -24.10
CA LYS A 8 9.89 10.89 -22.70
C LYS A 8 8.92 11.63 -21.78
N VAL A 9 8.47 12.83 -22.16
CA VAL A 9 7.44 13.59 -21.43
C VAL A 9 6.12 12.81 -21.36
N GLN A 10 5.68 12.24 -22.50
CA GLN A 10 4.45 11.46 -22.58
C GLN A 10 4.46 10.27 -21.61
N LYS A 11 5.56 9.51 -21.59
CA LYS A 11 5.73 8.35 -20.72
C LYS A 11 5.80 8.75 -19.25
N MET A 12 6.56 9.80 -18.93
CA MET A 12 6.74 10.31 -17.56
C MET A 12 5.40 10.64 -16.90
N TYR A 13 4.53 11.38 -17.59
CA TYR A 13 3.24 11.79 -17.06
C TYR A 13 2.10 10.82 -17.37
N ALA A 14 2.42 9.62 -17.88
CA ALA A 14 1.46 8.60 -18.29
C ALA A 14 0.36 9.17 -19.21
N PHE A 15 0.70 10.08 -20.12
CA PHE A 15 -0.26 10.63 -21.08
C PHE A 15 -0.56 9.62 -22.18
N SER A 16 -1.84 9.42 -22.46
CA SER A 16 -2.26 8.81 -23.73
C SER A 16 -1.93 9.72 -24.90
N ASP A 17 -1.91 9.18 -26.12
CA ASP A 17 -1.72 9.98 -27.34
C ASP A 17 -2.79 11.09 -27.45
N GLN A 18 -4.02 10.82 -26.98
CA GLN A 18 -5.09 11.81 -26.95
C GLN A 18 -4.83 12.95 -25.96
N GLU A 19 -4.39 12.63 -24.74
CA GLU A 19 -4.06 13.63 -23.71
C GLU A 19 -2.87 14.48 -24.16
N MET A 20 -1.85 13.85 -24.75
CA MET A 20 -0.69 14.57 -25.27
C MET A 20 -1.06 15.47 -26.46
N SER A 21 -1.93 14.99 -27.38
CA SER A 21 -2.43 15.82 -28.48
C SER A 21 -3.23 17.03 -27.96
N SER A 22 -4.03 16.86 -26.90
CA SER A 22 -4.78 17.95 -26.29
C SER A 22 -3.85 18.99 -25.64
N CYS A 23 -2.78 18.57 -24.96
CA CYS A 23 -1.78 19.49 -24.41
C CYS A 23 -1.07 20.32 -25.48
N LEU A 24 -0.92 19.77 -26.69
CA LEU A 24 -0.30 20.43 -27.83
C LEU A 24 -1.29 21.23 -28.69
N GLU A 25 -2.59 21.14 -28.38
CA GLU A 25 -3.70 21.70 -29.15
C GLU A 25 -3.70 21.22 -30.61
N ILE A 26 -3.45 19.92 -30.80
CA ILE A 26 -3.52 19.24 -32.10
C ILE A 26 -4.50 18.07 -32.02
N ASP A 27 -4.93 17.56 -33.18
CA ASP A 27 -5.70 16.32 -33.22
C ASP A 27 -4.79 15.10 -33.04
N ARG A 28 -5.41 14.00 -32.59
CA ARG A 28 -4.70 12.74 -32.32
C ARG A 28 -4.05 12.14 -33.57
N ALA A 29 -4.62 12.31 -34.76
CA ALA A 29 -4.05 11.77 -35.99
C ALA A 29 -2.78 12.56 -36.39
N THR A 30 -2.74 13.87 -36.15
CA THR A 30 -1.52 14.67 -36.29
C THR A 30 -0.43 14.19 -35.34
N PHE A 31 -0.73 13.98 -34.06
CA PHE A 31 0.25 13.44 -33.11
C PHE A 31 0.78 12.06 -33.54
N TYR A 32 -0.10 11.18 -34.03
CA TYR A 32 0.30 9.88 -34.56
C TYR A 32 1.24 10.01 -35.77
N ARG A 33 0.97 10.93 -36.71
CA ARG A 33 1.88 11.19 -37.84
C ARG A 33 3.25 11.64 -37.39
N TRP A 34 3.34 12.50 -36.37
CA TRP A 34 4.64 12.95 -35.83
C TRP A 34 5.41 11.78 -35.21
N LYS A 35 4.70 10.87 -34.53
CA LYS A 35 5.29 9.67 -33.94
C LYS A 35 5.85 8.71 -34.99
N GLU A 36 5.12 8.48 -36.08
CA GLU A 36 5.56 7.65 -37.20
C GLU A 36 6.74 8.29 -37.96
N ALA A 37 6.70 9.61 -38.15
CA ALA A 37 7.78 10.35 -38.81
C ALA A 37 9.03 10.51 -37.94
N GLY A 38 8.89 10.46 -36.61
CA GLY A 38 9.96 10.76 -35.66
C GLY A 38 10.29 12.25 -35.50
N GLU A 39 9.51 13.12 -36.15
CA GLU A 39 9.79 14.56 -36.26
C GLU A 39 8.61 15.41 -35.79
N ILE A 40 8.93 16.60 -35.28
CA ILE A 40 7.97 17.61 -34.83
C ILE A 40 8.16 18.86 -35.72
N PRO A 41 7.08 19.43 -36.30
CA PRO A 41 7.17 20.66 -37.08
C PRO A 41 7.67 21.84 -36.23
N GLU A 42 8.54 22.67 -36.81
CA GLU A 42 9.17 23.81 -36.13
C GLU A 42 8.15 24.79 -35.52
N SER A 43 6.96 24.92 -36.12
CA SER A 43 5.87 25.77 -35.61
C SER A 43 5.38 25.36 -34.20
N TYR A 44 5.71 24.16 -33.72
CA TYR A 44 5.36 23.66 -32.40
C TYR A 44 6.54 23.60 -31.42
N ASP A 45 7.73 24.05 -31.83
CA ASP A 45 8.94 23.98 -31.01
C ASP A 45 8.74 24.66 -29.66
N SER A 46 8.11 25.85 -29.61
CA SER A 46 7.86 26.56 -28.36
C SER A 46 6.97 25.78 -27.37
N LYS A 47 5.89 25.14 -27.84
CA LYS A 47 4.98 24.37 -26.97
C LYS A 47 5.64 23.10 -26.45
N VAL A 48 6.37 22.40 -27.33
CA VAL A 48 7.07 21.17 -26.96
C VAL A 48 8.23 21.48 -26.01
N ASN A 49 9.01 22.54 -26.28
CA ASN A 49 10.07 22.99 -25.38
C ASN A 49 9.52 23.40 -24.01
N ALA A 50 8.33 24.00 -23.94
CA ALA A 50 7.68 24.29 -22.66
C ALA A 50 7.35 23.02 -21.87
N LEU A 51 6.86 21.96 -22.54
CA LEU A 51 6.60 20.67 -21.89
C LEU A 51 7.88 19.96 -21.44
N ILE A 52 8.95 20.03 -22.24
CA ILE A 52 10.26 19.49 -21.89
C ILE A 52 10.85 20.27 -20.70
N ALA A 53 10.80 21.60 -20.74
CA ALA A 53 11.27 22.46 -19.66
C ALA A 53 10.47 22.25 -18.37
N PHE A 54 9.15 22.05 -18.47
CA PHE A 54 8.31 21.67 -17.34
C PHE A 54 8.80 20.36 -16.71
N LYS A 55 9.08 19.35 -17.53
CA LYS A 55 9.66 18.07 -17.09
C LYS A 55 10.98 18.25 -16.34
N GLU A 56 11.91 19.02 -16.87
CA GLU A 56 13.19 19.23 -16.18
C GLU A 56 13.03 20.07 -14.91
N GLY A 57 12.10 21.04 -14.90
CA GLY A 57 11.85 21.94 -13.78
C GLY A 57 11.11 21.32 -12.58
N VAL A 58 10.62 20.08 -12.69
CA VAL A 58 9.97 19.34 -11.58
C VAL A 58 10.88 18.28 -10.93
N ARG A 59 12.05 17.97 -11.53
CA ARG A 59 12.95 16.91 -11.06
C ARG A 59 13.68 17.22 -9.75
N ASP A 60 13.93 18.49 -9.44
CA ASP A 60 14.68 18.93 -8.25
C ASP A 60 13.80 19.69 -7.25
N SER A 61 12.60 19.17 -7.02
CA SER A 61 11.55 19.87 -6.26
C SER A 61 11.60 19.63 -4.75
N GLY A 62 12.57 18.86 -4.25
CA GLY A 62 12.72 18.53 -2.82
C GLY A 62 11.72 17.50 -2.27
N PHE A 63 10.66 17.17 -3.01
CA PHE A 63 9.71 16.12 -2.64
C PHE A 63 10.37 14.74 -2.57
N SER A 64 9.84 13.88 -1.70
CA SER A 64 10.32 12.51 -1.53
C SER A 64 9.15 11.58 -1.25
N LEU A 65 9.12 10.46 -1.98
CA LEU A 65 8.10 9.42 -1.86
C LEU A 65 8.78 8.08 -1.61
N GLU A 66 8.26 7.36 -0.61
CA GLU A 66 8.69 5.99 -0.32
C GLU A 66 7.52 5.05 -0.52
N GLY A 67 7.66 4.09 -1.44
CA GLY A 67 6.62 3.12 -1.73
C GLY A 67 6.80 1.81 -0.98
N LYS A 68 5.68 1.19 -0.56
CA LYS A 68 5.66 -0.16 0.01
C LYS A 68 4.40 -0.90 -0.37
N VAL A 69 4.46 -2.22 -0.34
CA VAL A 69 3.26 -3.07 -0.41
C VAL A 69 2.48 -2.92 0.90
N ASP A 70 1.20 -2.57 0.86
CA ASP A 70 0.38 -2.37 2.05
C ASP A 70 -0.79 -3.36 2.16
N TYR A 71 -1.09 -4.08 1.08
CA TYR A 71 -2.05 -5.18 1.11
C TYR A 71 -1.80 -6.13 -0.06
N VAL A 72 -1.90 -7.45 0.18
CA VAL A 72 -1.86 -8.47 -0.87
C VAL A 72 -2.94 -9.53 -0.63
N LYS A 73 -3.68 -9.86 -1.69
CA LYS A 73 -4.38 -11.15 -1.84
C LYS A 73 -3.84 -11.87 -3.06
N VAL A 74 -3.49 -13.12 -2.90
CA VAL A 74 -3.21 -14.03 -4.02
C VAL A 74 -4.03 -15.28 -3.82
N THR A 75 -4.73 -15.74 -4.86
CA THR A 75 -5.53 -16.96 -4.84
C THR A 75 -5.00 -17.92 -5.87
N PHE A 76 -4.82 -19.18 -5.48
CA PHE A 76 -4.41 -20.28 -6.34
C PHE A 76 -5.55 -21.29 -6.45
N LYS A 77 -5.76 -21.86 -7.64
CA LYS A 77 -6.76 -22.91 -7.87
C LYS A 77 -6.27 -24.28 -7.35
N THR A 78 -6.11 -24.37 -6.03
CA THR A 78 -5.73 -25.59 -5.30
C THR A 78 -6.34 -25.54 -3.90
N GLN A 79 -6.62 -26.70 -3.28
CA GLN A 79 -6.97 -26.80 -1.87
C GLN A 79 -5.76 -27.08 -0.96
N ASP A 80 -4.58 -27.29 -1.56
CA ASP A 80 -3.36 -27.63 -0.83
C ASP A 80 -2.72 -26.38 -0.18
N TYR A 81 -3.28 -25.97 0.94
CA TYR A 81 -2.78 -24.85 1.73
C TYR A 81 -1.40 -25.13 2.34
N ILE A 82 -1.06 -26.40 2.61
CA ILE A 82 0.24 -26.79 3.15
C ILE A 82 1.32 -26.48 2.11
N ASP A 83 1.08 -26.86 0.86
CA ASP A 83 1.99 -26.61 -0.25
C ASP A 83 2.10 -25.11 -0.58
N VAL A 84 0.99 -24.36 -0.51
CA VAL A 84 1.02 -22.89 -0.63
C VAL A 84 1.86 -22.25 0.50
N ILE A 85 1.69 -22.69 1.75
CA ILE A 85 2.51 -22.20 2.88
C ILE A 85 3.99 -22.53 2.68
N ALA A 86 4.29 -23.73 2.19
CA ALA A 86 5.67 -24.20 2.03
C ALA A 86 6.37 -23.56 0.83
N LYS A 87 5.75 -23.57 -0.36
CA LYS A 87 6.39 -23.18 -1.62
C LYS A 87 6.21 -21.71 -1.96
N VAL A 88 5.10 -21.08 -1.56
CA VAL A 88 4.84 -19.67 -1.87
C VAL A 88 5.28 -18.78 -0.71
N LEU A 89 4.76 -19.06 0.49
CA LEU A 89 5.08 -18.26 1.67
C LEU A 89 6.48 -18.57 2.23
N CYS A 90 6.99 -19.78 2.04
CA CYS A 90 8.22 -20.29 2.66
C CYS A 90 8.16 -20.21 4.20
N LEU A 91 7.01 -20.59 4.79
CA LEU A 91 6.74 -20.54 6.22
C LEU A 91 6.25 -21.89 6.78
N GLN A 92 6.61 -23.00 6.14
CA GLN A 92 6.25 -24.37 6.57
C GLN A 92 6.69 -24.71 7.99
N ASN A 93 7.73 -24.02 8.48
CA ASN A 93 8.29 -24.20 9.81
C ASN A 93 7.50 -23.44 10.90
N LYS A 94 6.53 -22.59 10.53
CA LYS A 94 5.76 -21.76 11.47
C LYS A 94 4.46 -22.45 11.88
N PRO A 95 4.01 -22.27 13.13
CA PRO A 95 2.85 -22.98 13.66
C PRO A 95 1.55 -22.34 13.17
N PHE A 96 1.12 -22.60 11.93
CA PHE A 96 -0.19 -22.16 11.46
C PHE A 96 -1.31 -22.91 12.19
N LEU A 97 -2.31 -22.16 12.69
CA LEU A 97 -3.45 -22.73 13.39
C LEU A 97 -4.74 -22.59 12.60
N GLU A 98 -5.54 -23.65 12.61
CA GLU A 98 -6.84 -23.67 11.97
C GLU A 98 -7.92 -22.98 12.81
N GLU A 99 -8.68 -22.12 12.15
CA GLU A 99 -9.86 -21.45 12.69
C GLU A 99 -11.06 -21.63 11.74
N GLU A 100 -12.16 -22.19 12.25
CA GLU A 100 -13.47 -22.32 11.56
C GLU A 100 -14.28 -21.00 11.54
N LYS A 101 -13.56 -19.88 11.50
CA LYS A 101 -14.10 -18.54 11.22
C LYS A 101 -13.26 -17.95 10.10
N GLY A 102 -13.63 -18.30 8.87
CA GLY A 102 -13.00 -17.77 7.67
C GLY A 102 -13.30 -16.28 7.44
N GLY A 103 -13.16 -15.85 6.19
CA GLY A 103 -13.28 -14.46 5.76
C GLY A 103 -13.19 -14.38 4.24
N SER A 104 -13.64 -13.27 3.64
CA SER A 104 -13.69 -13.13 2.18
C SER A 104 -14.48 -14.24 1.45
N GLY A 105 -15.52 -14.79 2.11
CA GLY A 105 -16.35 -15.87 1.57
C GLY A 105 -15.84 -17.30 1.80
N TYR A 106 -14.63 -17.46 2.34
CA TYR A 106 -14.09 -18.77 2.75
C TYR A 106 -14.61 -19.19 4.13
N ASP A 107 -14.81 -20.49 4.35
CA ASP A 107 -15.27 -21.04 5.63
C ASP A 107 -14.14 -21.38 6.61
N THR A 108 -12.94 -21.63 6.11
CA THR A 108 -11.79 -22.08 6.90
C THR A 108 -10.59 -21.15 6.68
N LYS A 109 -9.82 -20.89 7.74
CA LYS A 109 -8.53 -20.19 7.61
C LYS A 109 -7.46 -20.81 8.51
N PHE A 110 -6.23 -20.70 8.04
CA PHE A 110 -5.01 -21.01 8.76
C PHE A 110 -4.27 -19.71 9.05
N THR A 111 -4.06 -19.43 10.32
CA THR A 111 -3.48 -18.16 10.78
C THR A 111 -2.16 -18.40 11.48
N PHE A 112 -1.14 -17.63 11.09
CA PHE A 112 0.09 -17.46 11.84
C PHE A 112 0.27 -15.97 12.16
N GLN A 113 -0.07 -15.59 13.39
CA GLN A 113 -0.12 -14.20 13.84
C GLN A 113 -0.99 -13.32 12.91
N ASN A 114 -0.40 -12.44 12.10
CA ASN A 114 -1.15 -11.59 11.16
C ASN A 114 -1.27 -12.20 9.76
N ILE A 115 -0.52 -13.25 9.44
CA ILE A 115 -0.53 -13.93 8.13
C ILE A 115 -1.68 -14.93 8.09
N ASN A 116 -2.50 -14.86 7.04
CA ASN A 116 -3.67 -15.72 6.89
C ASN A 116 -3.66 -16.44 5.54
N VAL A 117 -4.01 -17.71 5.56
CA VAL A 117 -4.26 -18.54 4.38
C VAL A 117 -5.68 -19.10 4.49
N PHE A 118 -6.49 -18.96 3.45
CA PHE A 118 -7.91 -19.32 3.44
C PHE A 118 -8.17 -20.45 2.45
N ILE A 119 -9.03 -21.38 2.85
CA ILE A 119 -9.60 -22.41 1.98
C ILE A 119 -11.09 -22.55 2.28
N SER A 120 -11.84 -23.19 1.39
CA SER A 120 -13.23 -23.52 1.64
C SER A 120 -13.40 -25.02 1.54
N LYS A 121 -13.74 -25.65 2.67
CA LYS A 121 -14.05 -27.08 2.72
C LYS A 121 -15.35 -27.39 1.98
N LYS A 122 -16.20 -26.39 1.76
CA LYS A 122 -17.50 -26.52 1.08
C LYS A 122 -17.46 -26.16 -0.41
N ARG A 123 -16.50 -25.33 -0.83
CA ARG A 123 -16.39 -24.78 -2.19
C ARG A 123 -14.96 -24.85 -2.69
N GLU A 124 -14.62 -26.00 -3.27
CA GLU A 124 -13.26 -26.27 -3.76
C GLU A 124 -12.85 -25.30 -4.88
N ASP A 125 -13.81 -24.79 -5.65
CA ASP A 125 -13.63 -23.83 -6.75
C ASP A 125 -13.06 -22.48 -6.30
N MET A 126 -13.21 -22.12 -5.03
CA MET A 126 -12.60 -20.92 -4.46
C MET A 126 -11.07 -21.02 -4.36
N GLY A 127 -10.53 -22.24 -4.30
CA GLY A 127 -9.10 -22.49 -4.16
C GLY A 127 -8.53 -22.10 -2.79
N CYS A 128 -7.25 -21.70 -2.79
CA CYS A 128 -6.47 -21.35 -1.62
C CYS A 128 -5.98 -19.91 -1.75
N MET A 129 -6.30 -19.06 -0.77
CA MET A 129 -5.99 -17.64 -0.81
C MET A 129 -5.08 -17.20 0.34
N ILE A 130 -3.97 -16.56 0.00
CA ILE A 130 -3.13 -15.82 0.94
C ILE A 130 -3.73 -14.41 1.13
N GLU A 131 -3.86 -13.93 2.37
CA GLU A 131 -4.16 -12.53 2.68
C GLU A 131 -3.10 -11.93 3.60
N LEU A 132 -2.41 -10.90 3.10
CA LEU A 132 -1.48 -10.07 3.85
C LEU A 132 -2.04 -8.66 3.94
N LYS A 133 -2.57 -8.27 5.09
CA LYS A 133 -2.91 -6.86 5.39
C LYS A 133 -1.63 -6.09 5.74
N GLY A 134 -1.68 -4.76 5.85
CA GLY A 134 -0.50 -3.93 6.15
C GLY A 134 0.42 -4.47 7.25
N GLN A 135 -0.11 -4.84 8.43
CA GLN A 135 0.70 -5.45 9.50
C GLN A 135 1.29 -6.83 9.14
N ALA A 136 0.55 -7.64 8.38
CA ALA A 136 1.03 -8.92 7.89
C ALA A 136 2.10 -8.74 6.79
N CYS A 137 2.01 -7.68 5.97
CA CYS A 137 3.07 -7.30 5.04
C CYS A 137 4.37 -6.98 5.79
N ARG A 138 4.32 -6.13 6.83
CA ARG A 138 5.49 -5.82 7.67
C ARG A 138 6.05 -7.06 8.39
N GLN A 139 5.17 -7.92 8.91
CA GLN A 139 5.58 -9.20 9.51
C GLN A 139 6.25 -10.10 8.47
N TYR A 140 5.70 -10.17 7.25
CA TYR A 140 6.24 -11.03 6.21
C TYR A 140 7.59 -10.54 5.67
N GLU A 141 7.76 -9.22 5.57
CA GLU A 141 9.04 -8.58 5.26
C GLU A 141 10.13 -8.92 6.29
N TRP A 142 9.78 -9.08 7.57
CA TRP A 142 10.75 -9.53 8.56
C TRP A 142 11.29 -10.93 8.21
N TYR A 143 10.44 -11.85 7.75
CA TYR A 143 10.88 -13.18 7.29
C TYR A 143 11.71 -13.11 6.01
N PHE A 144 11.38 -12.18 5.10
CA PHE A 144 12.19 -11.94 3.90
C PHE A 144 13.65 -11.66 4.26
N GLU A 145 13.87 -10.74 5.19
CA GLU A 145 15.20 -10.26 5.53
C GLU A 145 15.96 -11.25 6.43
N ASN A 146 15.28 -11.82 7.43
CA ASN A 146 15.95 -12.57 8.49
C ASN A 146 16.01 -14.08 8.26
N GLU A 147 15.05 -14.65 7.50
CA GLU A 147 14.97 -16.11 7.33
C GLU A 147 15.12 -16.54 5.87
N GLN A 148 14.60 -15.76 4.92
CA GLN A 148 14.45 -16.21 3.53
C GLN A 148 15.49 -15.61 2.56
N LYS A 149 16.15 -14.49 2.94
CA LYS A 149 16.98 -13.68 2.02
C LYS A 149 16.25 -13.36 0.72
N SER A 150 14.99 -12.91 0.87
CA SER A 150 14.01 -12.76 -0.21
C SER A 150 13.55 -11.31 -0.31
N SER A 151 12.72 -11.01 -1.30
CA SER A 151 12.03 -9.73 -1.46
C SER A 151 10.57 -9.94 -1.88
N TRP A 152 9.81 -8.84 -1.97
CA TRP A 152 8.48 -8.87 -2.59
C TRP A 152 8.54 -9.36 -4.05
N ARG A 153 9.60 -9.00 -4.79
CA ARG A 153 9.82 -9.48 -6.15
C ARG A 153 9.90 -11.00 -6.18
N ASP A 154 10.68 -11.59 -5.28
CA ASP A 154 10.84 -13.04 -5.19
C ASP A 154 9.56 -13.73 -4.75
N PHE A 155 8.79 -13.12 -3.83
CA PHE A 155 7.46 -13.62 -3.47
C PHE A 155 6.53 -13.70 -4.68
N PHE A 156 6.44 -12.63 -5.50
CA PHE A 156 5.60 -12.67 -6.69
C PHE A 156 6.14 -13.63 -7.75
N ILE A 157 7.46 -13.78 -7.90
CA ILE A 157 8.07 -14.81 -8.76
C ILE A 157 7.61 -16.20 -8.31
N ARG A 158 7.69 -16.51 -7.00
CA ARG A 158 7.20 -17.78 -6.44
C ARG A 158 5.72 -18.00 -6.70
N CYS A 159 4.89 -16.95 -6.62
CA CYS A 159 3.48 -17.06 -6.98
C CYS A 159 3.29 -17.52 -8.45
N PHE A 160 4.02 -16.94 -9.40
CA PHE A 160 3.95 -17.37 -10.82
C PHE A 160 4.58 -18.74 -11.07
N GLU A 161 5.66 -19.08 -10.37
CA GLU A 161 6.26 -20.43 -10.43
C GLU A 161 5.28 -21.49 -9.91
N TYR A 162 4.63 -21.19 -8.79
CA TYR A 162 3.62 -22.06 -8.21
C TYR A 162 2.40 -22.21 -9.12
N GLU A 163 1.91 -21.11 -9.71
CA GLU A 163 0.85 -21.15 -10.73
C GLU A 163 1.22 -22.13 -11.86
N ARG A 164 2.43 -22.01 -12.41
CA ARG A 164 2.92 -22.92 -13.47
C ARG A 164 2.99 -24.37 -13.00
N ALA A 165 3.42 -24.61 -11.78
CA ALA A 165 3.55 -25.96 -11.22
C ALA A 165 2.20 -26.67 -11.02
N ILE A 166 1.14 -25.92 -10.70
CA ILE A 166 -0.21 -26.48 -10.50
C ILE A 166 -1.08 -26.42 -11.77
N SER A 167 -0.60 -25.81 -12.85
CA SER A 167 -1.35 -25.67 -14.09
C SER A 167 -1.51 -27.04 -14.78
N GLN A 168 -2.75 -27.41 -15.11
CA GLN A 168 -3.08 -28.69 -15.75
C GLN A 168 -3.53 -28.54 -17.21
N GLY A 169 -3.18 -27.43 -17.87
CA GLY A 169 -3.58 -27.12 -19.24
C GLY A 169 -3.81 -25.62 -19.44
N GLU A 170 -4.69 -25.28 -20.38
CA GLU A 170 -5.07 -23.89 -20.63
C GLU A 170 -5.97 -23.36 -19.51
N GLY A 171 -5.65 -22.17 -19.00
CA GLY A 171 -6.48 -21.50 -18.01
C GLY A 171 -5.69 -20.63 -17.03
N LYS A 172 -6.41 -19.80 -16.28
CA LYS A 172 -5.87 -18.99 -15.19
C LYS A 172 -5.91 -19.81 -13.90
N PHE A 173 -4.75 -20.12 -13.32
CA PHE A 173 -4.62 -20.90 -12.08
C PHE A 173 -4.27 -20.03 -10.86
N MET A 174 -3.93 -18.76 -11.09
CA MET A 174 -3.72 -17.77 -10.05
C MET A 174 -4.51 -16.47 -10.34
N ASN A 175 -5.02 -15.83 -9.29
CA ASN A 175 -5.52 -14.45 -9.35
C ASN A 175 -4.84 -13.61 -8.26
N ILE A 176 -4.81 -12.28 -8.45
CA ILE A 176 -4.45 -11.32 -7.41
C ILE A 176 -5.70 -10.49 -7.11
N PRO A 177 -6.62 -10.96 -6.24
CA PRO A 177 -7.87 -10.24 -6.00
C PRO A 177 -7.68 -8.82 -5.48
N ARG A 178 -6.54 -8.53 -4.84
CA ARG A 178 -6.22 -7.20 -4.33
C ARG A 178 -4.72 -7.00 -4.14
N LEU A 179 -4.23 -5.86 -4.59
CA LEU A 179 -2.90 -5.35 -4.28
C LEU A 179 -3.02 -3.86 -3.95
N ASP A 180 -2.53 -3.44 -2.78
CA ASP A 180 -2.44 -2.03 -2.41
C ASP A 180 -0.95 -1.65 -2.34
N ILE A 181 -0.54 -0.64 -3.10
CA ILE A 181 0.77 0.01 -2.96
C ILE A 181 0.55 1.34 -2.25
N ALA A 182 1.22 1.56 -1.11
CA ALA A 182 1.18 2.82 -0.39
C ALA A 182 2.43 3.64 -0.72
N LEU A 183 2.25 4.89 -1.12
CA LEU A 183 3.32 5.87 -1.34
C LEU A 183 3.27 6.89 -0.21
N ASP A 184 4.30 6.91 0.63
CA ASP A 184 4.43 7.85 1.74
C ASP A 184 5.25 9.07 1.31
N GLU A 185 4.62 10.25 1.29
CA GLU A 185 5.31 11.52 1.13
C GLU A 185 6.00 11.88 2.43
N LYS A 186 7.30 12.17 2.32
CA LYS A 186 8.09 12.57 3.48
C LYS A 186 7.87 14.04 3.81
N TYR A 187 7.82 14.34 5.11
CA TYR A 187 7.76 15.71 5.58
C TYR A 187 8.97 16.51 5.08
N ASN A 188 8.71 17.72 4.60
CA ASN A 188 9.70 18.68 4.17
C ASN A 188 9.42 20.05 4.79
N GLU A 189 10.42 20.65 5.41
CA GLU A 189 10.34 21.98 6.03
C GLU A 189 10.09 23.09 4.99
N ASP A 190 10.58 22.91 3.75
CA ASP A 190 10.34 23.84 2.64
C ASP A 190 8.91 23.75 2.07
N GLY A 191 8.14 22.76 2.52
CA GLY A 191 6.74 22.56 2.15
C GLY A 191 6.45 21.22 1.48
N ASN A 192 5.20 20.78 1.62
CA ASN A 192 4.66 19.56 1.05
C ASN A 192 3.41 19.83 0.21
N PHE A 193 2.93 18.83 -0.54
CA PHE A 193 1.70 18.98 -1.30
C PHE A 193 0.51 18.98 -0.33
N GLU A 194 -0.33 20.00 -0.43
CA GLU A 194 -1.53 20.10 0.40
C GLU A 194 -2.71 19.40 -0.27
N LEU A 195 -3.24 18.34 0.35
CA LEU A 195 -4.42 17.64 -0.19
C LEU A 195 -5.64 18.55 -0.36
N GLY A 196 -5.73 19.66 0.40
CA GLY A 196 -6.75 20.69 0.20
C GLY A 196 -6.69 21.33 -1.18
N LYS A 197 -5.49 21.64 -1.68
CA LYS A 197 -5.30 22.21 -3.03
C LYS A 197 -5.86 21.28 -4.11
N LEU A 198 -5.69 19.97 -3.98
CA LEU A 198 -6.25 19.01 -4.94
C LEU A 198 -7.78 19.07 -5.01
N VAL A 199 -8.44 19.20 -3.86
CA VAL A 199 -9.90 19.38 -3.78
C VAL A 199 -10.33 20.69 -4.44
N ASP A 200 -9.60 21.78 -4.19
CA ASP A 200 -9.92 23.08 -4.77
C ASP A 200 -9.76 23.07 -6.29
N LEU A 201 -8.69 22.43 -6.80
CA LEU A 201 -8.49 22.22 -8.23
C LEU A 201 -9.59 21.34 -8.84
N TRP A 202 -10.03 20.31 -8.14
CA TRP A 202 -11.16 19.47 -8.57
C TRP A 202 -12.44 20.30 -8.73
N ASN A 203 -12.80 21.08 -7.71
CA ASN A 203 -14.00 21.92 -7.71
C ASN A 203 -13.99 23.00 -8.80
N ARG A 204 -12.80 23.42 -9.24
CA ARG A 204 -12.60 24.37 -10.34
C ARG A 204 -12.57 23.72 -11.73
N GLY A 205 -12.77 22.40 -11.82
CA GLY A 205 -12.68 21.66 -13.09
C GLY A 205 -11.27 21.57 -13.65
N LEU A 206 -10.24 21.69 -12.80
CA LEU A 206 -8.82 21.62 -13.16
C LEU A 206 -8.20 20.24 -12.85
N VAL A 207 -9.00 19.27 -12.44
CA VAL A 207 -8.57 17.87 -12.33
C VAL A 207 -9.37 17.05 -13.34
N GLU A 208 -8.66 16.45 -14.29
CA GLU A 208 -9.26 15.47 -15.21
C GLU A 208 -9.01 14.08 -14.64
N SER A 209 -10.08 13.35 -14.36
CA SER A 209 -9.98 12.03 -13.73
C SER A 209 -10.88 11.01 -14.39
N ARG A 210 -10.36 9.80 -14.55
CA ARG A 210 -11.12 8.60 -14.96
C ARG A 210 -11.83 7.93 -13.78
N LEU A 211 -11.67 8.48 -12.58
CA LEU A 211 -12.23 7.98 -11.33
C LEU A 211 -13.06 9.08 -10.66
N THR A 212 -14.19 8.71 -10.06
CA THR A 212 -15.01 9.62 -9.27
C THR A 212 -14.30 9.97 -7.96
N MET A 213 -14.27 11.25 -7.60
CA MET A 213 -13.71 11.69 -6.32
C MET A 213 -14.79 11.77 -5.23
N LYS A 214 -14.46 11.29 -4.03
CA LYS A 214 -15.21 11.54 -2.79
C LYS A 214 -14.26 12.03 -1.71
N GLN A 215 -14.54 13.19 -1.14
CA GLN A 215 -13.79 13.72 -0.01
C GLN A 215 -14.47 13.37 1.32
N ILE A 216 -13.68 13.08 2.33
CA ILE A 216 -14.07 13.04 3.75
C ILE A 216 -13.17 14.01 4.51
N GLU A 217 -13.77 14.83 5.36
CA GLU A 217 -13.05 15.69 6.30
C GLU A 217 -13.35 15.24 7.73
N ASP A 218 -12.31 15.12 8.53
CA ASP A 218 -12.41 14.89 9.96
C ASP A 218 -11.89 16.12 10.70
N ASN A 219 -12.81 16.82 11.36
CA ASN A 219 -12.53 17.99 12.19
C ASN A 219 -12.15 17.52 13.59
N GLY A 220 -10.87 17.19 13.78
CA GLY A 220 -10.36 16.68 15.05
C GLY A 220 -9.46 17.67 15.79
N GLN A 221 -8.84 17.18 16.86
CA GLN A 221 -7.89 17.94 17.69
C GLN A 221 -6.73 18.59 16.90
N TYR A 222 -6.35 17.98 15.78
CA TYR A 222 -5.25 18.43 14.90
C TYR A 222 -5.75 19.21 13.68
N GLY A 223 -6.98 19.74 13.72
CA GLY A 223 -7.59 20.49 12.62
C GLY A 223 -8.32 19.62 11.58
N LYS A 224 -8.52 20.18 10.39
CA LYS A 224 -9.27 19.56 9.28
C LYS A 224 -8.41 18.51 8.57
N ALA A 225 -8.47 17.27 9.03
CA ALA A 225 -7.80 16.16 8.38
C ALA A 225 -8.58 15.74 7.14
N LYS A 226 -7.96 15.79 5.96
CA LYS A 226 -8.58 15.42 4.68
C LYS A 226 -8.22 13.99 4.30
N THR A 227 -9.23 13.25 3.86
CA THR A 227 -9.10 11.97 3.17
C THR A 227 -9.86 12.04 1.85
N ILE A 228 -9.20 11.73 0.75
CA ILE A 228 -9.75 11.78 -0.60
C ILE A 228 -9.75 10.37 -1.18
N TYR A 229 -10.94 9.90 -1.55
CA TYR A 229 -11.12 8.64 -2.24
C TYR A 229 -11.33 8.89 -3.73
N PHE A 230 -10.67 8.11 -4.58
CA PHE A 230 -10.95 8.03 -6.01
C PHE A 230 -11.43 6.63 -6.38
N GLY A 231 -12.58 6.54 -7.05
CA GLY A 231 -13.19 5.27 -7.45
C GLY A 231 -13.96 4.57 -6.32
N SER A 232 -14.59 3.44 -6.64
CA SER A 232 -15.36 2.63 -5.69
C SER A 232 -14.50 1.50 -5.13
N ARG A 233 -14.79 1.04 -3.91
CA ARG A 233 -14.11 -0.15 -3.33
C ARG A 233 -14.38 -1.44 -4.12
N GLN A 234 -15.41 -1.45 -4.97
CA GLN A 234 -15.78 -2.59 -5.83
C GLN A 234 -15.17 -2.50 -7.23
N SER A 235 -14.53 -1.38 -7.61
CA SER A 235 -13.92 -1.23 -8.94
C SER A 235 -12.48 -1.72 -8.97
N ALA A 236 -11.96 -1.92 -10.19
CA ALA A 236 -10.59 -2.39 -10.42
C ALA A 236 -9.50 -1.45 -9.86
N TYR A 237 -9.82 -0.17 -9.68
CA TYR A 237 -8.98 0.81 -9.01
C TYR A 237 -9.76 1.48 -7.87
N HIS A 238 -9.07 1.72 -6.75
CA HIS A 238 -9.56 2.56 -5.68
C HIS A 238 -8.38 3.27 -5.01
N PHE A 239 -8.34 4.59 -5.03
CA PHE A 239 -7.26 5.33 -4.39
C PHE A 239 -7.72 5.97 -3.09
N CYS A 240 -6.83 6.03 -2.10
CA CYS A 240 -7.07 6.70 -0.82
C CYS A 240 -5.88 7.60 -0.50
N PHE A 241 -6.09 8.92 -0.61
CA PHE A 241 -5.07 9.93 -0.33
C PHE A 241 -5.42 10.62 0.99
N TYR A 242 -4.50 10.64 1.95
CA TYR A 242 -4.80 11.21 3.26
C TYR A 242 -3.56 11.75 3.97
N GLN A 243 -3.79 12.62 4.96
CA GLN A 243 -2.73 13.19 5.80
C GLN A 243 -2.27 12.15 6.83
N LYS A 244 -1.14 11.50 6.53
CA LYS A 244 -0.57 10.41 7.30
C LYS A 244 0.03 10.90 8.62
N ASP A 245 0.59 12.11 8.62
CA ASP A 245 1.07 12.78 9.83
C ASP A 245 -0.03 12.90 10.89
N ILE A 246 -1.19 13.44 10.49
CA ILE A 246 -2.35 13.61 11.37
C ILE A 246 -2.92 12.25 11.80
N GLU A 247 -3.00 11.26 10.90
CA GLU A 247 -3.47 9.92 11.27
C GLU A 247 -2.57 9.28 12.32
N GLN A 248 -1.25 9.37 12.15
CA GLN A 248 -0.28 8.82 13.09
C GLN A 248 -0.25 9.58 14.41
N ALA A 249 -0.35 10.91 14.39
CA ALA A 249 -0.45 11.74 15.59
C ALA A 249 -1.67 11.33 16.44
N LYS A 250 -2.85 11.22 15.81
CA LYS A 250 -4.09 10.74 16.47
C LYS A 250 -3.95 9.33 17.02
N LYS A 251 -3.37 8.42 16.22
CA LYS A 251 -3.26 7.01 16.58
C LYS A 251 -2.28 6.74 17.73
N LEU A 252 -1.21 7.52 17.80
CA LEU A 252 -0.17 7.38 18.83
C LEU A 252 -0.36 8.36 20.00
N SER A 253 -1.35 9.26 19.91
CA SER A 253 -1.55 10.37 20.85
C SER A 253 -0.28 11.21 21.03
N LEU A 254 0.40 11.51 19.92
CA LEU A 254 1.65 12.29 19.89
C LEU A 254 1.44 13.66 19.25
N ASP A 255 2.35 14.58 19.53
CA ASP A 255 2.42 15.85 18.83
C ASP A 255 2.79 15.63 17.35
N ILE A 256 2.24 16.47 16.46
CA ILE A 256 2.52 16.40 15.03
C ILE A 256 3.99 16.67 14.72
N ASP A 257 4.65 17.55 15.49
CA ASP A 257 6.07 17.86 15.34
C ASP A 257 6.95 16.64 15.63
N LEU A 258 6.51 15.78 16.56
CA LEU A 258 7.19 14.52 16.84
C LEU A 258 7.03 13.52 15.69
N ILE A 259 5.86 13.51 15.02
CA ILE A 259 5.65 12.70 13.82
C ILE A 259 6.55 13.16 12.68
N HIS A 260 6.67 14.47 12.46
CA HIS A 260 7.53 15.05 11.42
C HIS A 260 9.02 14.76 11.68
N SER A 261 9.49 14.96 12.91
CA SER A 261 10.89 14.71 13.27
C SER A 261 11.27 13.22 13.29
N SER A 262 10.40 12.34 13.81
CA SER A 262 10.73 10.94 14.07
C SER A 262 10.34 9.99 12.93
N LEU A 263 9.12 10.15 12.39
CA LEU A 263 8.58 9.26 11.36
C LEU A 263 8.65 9.88 9.96
N LYS A 264 8.84 11.20 9.88
CA LYS A 264 8.96 11.97 8.65
C LYS A 264 7.77 11.77 7.71
N PHE A 265 6.57 11.51 8.22
CA PHE A 265 5.38 11.38 7.38
C PHE A 265 4.77 12.75 7.10
N LYS A 266 4.22 12.92 5.90
CA LYS A 266 3.25 13.97 5.59
C LYS A 266 1.95 13.37 5.08
N ASN A 267 1.91 12.98 3.81
CA ASN A 267 0.74 12.38 3.17
C ASN A 267 1.00 10.91 2.83
N ARG A 268 -0.06 10.13 2.66
CA ARG A 268 -0.01 8.80 2.07
C ARG A 268 -0.96 8.73 0.88
N TYR A 269 -0.49 8.13 -0.21
CA TYR A 269 -1.24 7.84 -1.42
C TYR A 269 -1.35 6.32 -1.58
N GLU A 270 -2.48 5.74 -1.22
CA GLU A 270 -2.74 4.31 -1.40
C GLU A 270 -3.36 4.03 -2.76
N VAL A 271 -2.72 3.14 -3.52
CA VAL A 271 -3.14 2.70 -4.85
C VAL A 271 -3.62 1.26 -4.74
N ARG A 272 -4.93 1.06 -4.57
CA ARG A 272 -5.53 -0.28 -4.63
C ARG A 272 -5.87 -0.65 -6.06
N MET A 273 -5.47 -1.86 -6.41
CA MET A 273 -5.76 -2.54 -7.66
C MET A 273 -6.38 -3.90 -7.36
N CYS A 274 -7.32 -4.34 -8.20
CA CYS A 274 -8.01 -5.63 -8.04
C CYS A 274 -7.88 -6.50 -9.30
N ASP A 275 -7.93 -7.81 -9.09
CA ASP A 275 -8.03 -8.84 -10.12
C ASP A 275 -7.01 -8.70 -11.26
N ASP A 276 -7.47 -8.66 -12.52
CA ASP A 276 -6.58 -8.62 -13.69
C ASP A 276 -5.70 -7.38 -13.70
N VAL A 277 -6.18 -6.24 -13.19
CA VAL A 277 -5.37 -5.03 -13.07
C VAL A 277 -4.20 -5.22 -12.10
N ALA A 278 -4.44 -5.87 -10.96
CA ALA A 278 -3.38 -6.16 -10.01
C ALA A 278 -2.40 -7.20 -10.57
N LEU A 279 -2.91 -8.20 -11.28
CA LEU A 279 -2.09 -9.21 -11.95
C LEU A 279 -1.17 -8.59 -13.01
N ASP A 280 -1.71 -7.75 -13.88
CA ASP A 280 -0.97 -7.07 -14.94
C ASP A 280 0.04 -6.07 -14.39
N PHE A 281 -0.31 -5.38 -13.29
CA PHE A 281 0.64 -4.52 -12.56
C PHE A 281 1.88 -5.30 -12.10
N VAL A 282 1.67 -6.45 -11.45
CA VAL A 282 2.79 -7.29 -10.98
C VAL A 282 3.58 -7.85 -12.16
N ARG A 283 2.91 -8.36 -13.20
CA ARG A 283 3.59 -8.86 -14.42
C ARG A 283 4.45 -7.79 -15.05
N LYS A 284 3.93 -6.57 -15.20
CA LYS A 284 4.66 -5.44 -15.75
C LYS A 284 5.90 -5.10 -14.92
N SER A 285 5.74 -4.96 -13.60
CA SER A 285 6.87 -4.72 -12.69
C SER A 285 7.95 -5.82 -12.80
N LEU A 286 7.55 -7.09 -12.87
CA LEU A 286 8.48 -8.21 -12.97
C LEU A 286 9.22 -8.24 -14.31
N ASN A 287 8.49 -8.14 -15.43
CA ASN A 287 9.02 -8.28 -16.79
C ASN A 287 9.88 -7.09 -17.20
N GLU A 288 9.41 -5.87 -16.91
CA GLU A 288 10.12 -4.64 -17.26
C GLU A 288 11.16 -4.24 -16.19
N LYS A 289 11.26 -5.00 -15.09
CA LYS A 289 12.13 -4.70 -13.93
C LYS A 289 11.92 -3.29 -13.38
N ILE A 290 10.66 -2.84 -13.40
CA ILE A 290 10.26 -1.53 -12.89
C ILE A 290 9.91 -1.65 -11.41
N ASP A 291 10.45 -0.73 -10.63
CA ASP A 291 10.13 -0.52 -9.23
C ASP A 291 8.62 -0.31 -9.02
N MET A 292 8.00 -1.06 -8.10
CA MET A 292 6.54 -1.02 -7.90
C MET A 292 6.05 0.36 -7.41
N ALA A 293 6.86 1.12 -6.68
CA ALA A 293 6.49 2.47 -6.26
C ALA A 293 6.40 3.41 -7.47
N ARG A 294 7.38 3.35 -8.37
CA ARG A 294 7.35 4.09 -9.64
C ARG A 294 6.17 3.69 -10.51
N LEU A 295 5.87 2.40 -10.61
CA LEU A 295 4.72 1.92 -11.37
C LEU A 295 3.39 2.38 -10.74
N ALA A 296 3.29 2.46 -9.41
CA ALA A 296 2.11 2.99 -8.73
C ALA A 296 1.90 4.49 -9.00
N VAL A 297 2.97 5.28 -9.04
CA VAL A 297 2.91 6.69 -9.47
C VAL A 297 2.42 6.80 -10.91
N TRP A 298 2.95 5.97 -11.81
CA TRP A 298 2.46 5.89 -13.19
C TRP A 298 0.96 5.54 -13.25
N VAL A 299 0.49 4.61 -12.41
CA VAL A 299 -0.94 4.26 -12.31
C VAL A 299 -1.76 5.47 -11.88
N ILE A 300 -1.34 6.23 -10.85
CA ILE A 300 -2.04 7.45 -10.43
C ILE A 300 -2.15 8.43 -11.59
N ASN A 301 -1.03 8.74 -12.23
CA ASN A 301 -1.00 9.66 -13.37
C ASN A 301 -1.84 9.16 -14.55
N SER A 302 -1.92 7.85 -14.79
CA SER A 302 -2.76 7.30 -15.87
C SER A 302 -4.27 7.54 -15.66
N LYS A 303 -4.68 7.86 -14.42
CA LYS A 303 -6.08 8.05 -14.04
C LYS A 303 -6.42 9.50 -13.69
N ILE A 304 -5.47 10.27 -13.16
CA ILE A 304 -5.69 11.62 -12.62
C ILE A 304 -4.66 12.57 -13.24
N LYS A 305 -5.13 13.59 -13.95
CA LYS A 305 -4.33 14.69 -14.47
C LYS A 305 -4.68 15.97 -13.73
N VAL A 306 -3.68 16.63 -13.18
CA VAL A 306 -3.88 17.85 -12.39
C VAL A 306 -3.34 19.05 -13.15
N PHE A 307 -4.17 20.07 -13.29
CA PHE A 307 -3.85 21.32 -13.97
C PHE A 307 -3.99 22.49 -13.01
N GLU A 308 -3.42 23.62 -13.40
CA GLU A 308 -3.60 24.90 -12.74
C GLU A 308 -3.82 26.01 -13.77
N ARG A 309 -4.13 27.22 -13.29
CA ARG A 309 -4.20 28.42 -14.15
C ARG A 309 -2.98 29.28 -13.90
N MET A 310 -2.17 29.49 -14.93
CA MET A 310 -1.07 30.45 -14.94
C MET A 310 -1.33 31.47 -16.05
N ASN A 311 -1.36 32.76 -15.71
CA ASN A 311 -1.65 33.86 -16.65
C ASN A 311 -2.96 33.65 -17.45
N GLY A 312 -3.96 33.00 -16.86
CA GLY A 312 -5.24 32.68 -17.50
C GLY A 312 -5.28 31.35 -18.26
N GLU A 313 -4.12 30.83 -18.66
CA GLU A 313 -3.98 29.57 -19.41
C GLU A 313 -4.04 28.34 -18.50
N LYS A 314 -4.61 27.24 -19.01
CA LYS A 314 -4.64 25.95 -18.32
C LYS A 314 -3.34 25.20 -18.59
N VAL A 315 -2.52 25.03 -17.57
CA VAL A 315 -1.22 24.36 -17.64
C VAL A 315 -1.13 23.21 -16.64
N LEU A 316 -0.13 22.33 -16.77
CA LEU A 316 0.10 21.25 -15.82
C LEU A 316 0.45 21.80 -14.43
N ASN A 317 -0.11 21.21 -13.37
CA ASN A 317 0.16 21.68 -12.02
C ASN A 317 1.58 21.31 -11.55
N ARG A 318 2.40 22.32 -11.28
CA ARG A 318 3.82 22.10 -10.97
C ARG A 318 4.02 21.30 -9.68
N GLU A 319 3.33 21.63 -8.59
CA GLU A 319 3.48 20.92 -7.31
C GLU A 319 3.10 19.44 -7.41
N TRP A 320 1.99 19.12 -8.08
CA TRP A 320 1.53 17.74 -8.28
C TRP A 320 2.57 16.91 -9.03
N TYR A 321 3.09 17.40 -10.15
CA TYR A 321 4.05 16.66 -10.97
C TYR A 321 5.48 16.71 -10.43
N SER A 322 5.80 17.66 -9.53
CA SER A 322 6.99 17.61 -8.68
C SER A 322 6.95 16.45 -7.70
N LEU A 323 5.77 16.13 -7.14
CA LEU A 323 5.60 15.00 -6.24
C LEU A 323 5.40 13.67 -6.99
N LEU A 324 4.52 13.63 -7.99
CA LEU A 324 4.03 12.42 -8.65
C LEU A 324 4.44 12.33 -10.14
N GLY A 325 5.45 13.05 -10.62
CA GLY A 325 5.93 12.96 -12.01
C GLY A 325 7.02 11.91 -12.21
N GLU A 326 8.26 12.31 -11.95
CA GLU A 326 9.46 11.46 -11.96
C GLU A 326 10.38 12.07 -10.90
N VAL A 327 10.15 11.70 -9.65
CA VAL A 327 11.10 12.04 -8.59
C VAL A 327 12.22 11.01 -8.71
N ASP A 328 13.44 11.45 -9.00
CA ASP A 328 14.64 10.62 -8.95
C ASP A 328 14.81 9.92 -7.58
N ARG A 329 14.01 10.34 -6.58
CA ARG A 329 13.93 9.86 -5.20
C ARG A 329 12.70 8.99 -4.88
N ILE A 330 12.01 8.41 -5.86
CA ILE A 330 11.02 7.34 -5.57
C ILE A 330 11.77 6.01 -5.43
N GLY A 331 11.72 5.44 -4.22
CA GLY A 331 12.22 4.10 -3.93
C GLY A 331 11.13 3.20 -3.36
N PHE A 332 11.15 1.94 -3.75
CA PHE A 332 10.41 0.88 -3.07
C PHE A 332 11.22 0.33 -1.88
N SER A 333 10.59 0.21 -0.72
CA SER A 333 11.23 -0.28 0.50
C SER A 333 10.40 -1.37 1.17
N THR A 334 11.07 -2.14 2.01
CA THR A 334 10.45 -2.95 3.07
C THR A 334 10.48 -2.18 4.38
N SER A 335 9.56 -2.52 5.28
CA SER A 335 9.53 -1.98 6.65
C SER A 335 9.30 -3.16 7.61
N PRO A 336 10.27 -4.07 7.74
CA PRO A 336 10.13 -5.30 8.51
C PRO A 336 9.77 -5.02 9.96
N VAL A 337 8.80 -5.76 10.49
CA VAL A 337 8.42 -5.69 11.91
C VAL A 337 8.38 -7.11 12.46
N GLU A 338 9.28 -7.38 13.40
CA GLU A 338 9.15 -8.59 14.22
C GLU A 338 7.82 -8.51 14.97
N THR A 339 7.01 -9.55 14.85
CA THR A 339 5.75 -9.63 15.58
C THR A 339 5.91 -10.71 16.64
N GLY A 340 5.91 -10.27 17.89
CA GLY A 340 5.90 -11.14 19.05
C GLY A 340 4.49 -11.66 19.34
N PHE A 341 4.44 -12.84 19.95
CA PHE A 341 3.19 -13.34 20.52
C PHE A 341 2.73 -12.39 21.63
N PHE A 342 1.45 -12.04 21.60
CA PHE A 342 0.79 -11.18 22.58
C PHE A 342 1.19 -9.70 22.61
N ASP A 343 2.03 -9.20 21.69
CA ASP A 343 2.41 -7.77 21.61
C ASP A 343 1.21 -6.82 21.60
N LYS A 344 0.16 -7.19 20.86
CA LYS A 344 -1.10 -6.42 20.80
C LYS A 344 -1.79 -6.37 22.15
N GLN A 345 -1.80 -7.48 22.89
CA GLN A 345 -2.40 -7.58 24.22
C GLN A 345 -1.59 -6.79 25.24
N TYR A 346 -0.25 -6.86 25.20
CA TYR A 346 0.62 -6.04 26.05
C TYR A 346 0.42 -4.55 25.80
N ARG A 347 0.37 -4.13 24.53
CA ARG A 347 0.12 -2.73 24.17
C ARG A 347 -1.24 -2.27 24.67
N TRP A 348 -2.29 -3.07 24.45
CA TRP A 348 -3.63 -2.74 24.92
C TRP A 348 -3.69 -2.60 26.44
N LEU A 349 -3.06 -3.51 27.20
CA LEU A 349 -2.96 -3.41 28.66
C LEU A 349 -2.24 -2.13 29.08
N ASN A 350 -1.11 -1.81 28.44
CA ASN A 350 -0.33 -0.62 28.75
C ASN A 350 -1.13 0.66 28.47
N GLU A 351 -1.84 0.74 27.35
CA GLU A 351 -2.56 1.95 26.94
C GLU A 351 -3.90 2.15 27.66
N ASN A 352 -4.64 1.06 27.93
CA ASN A 352 -6.04 1.15 28.37
C ASN A 352 -6.26 0.75 29.83
N VAL A 353 -5.35 -0.07 30.39
CA VAL A 353 -5.57 -0.70 31.71
C VAL A 353 -4.56 -0.24 32.76
N SER A 354 -3.33 0.10 32.37
CA SER A 354 -2.24 0.43 33.31
C SER A 354 -2.58 1.59 34.27
N GLY A 355 -3.08 2.71 33.74
CA GLY A 355 -3.37 3.92 34.51
C GLY A 355 -4.50 3.72 35.53
N VAL A 356 -5.62 3.12 35.10
CA VAL A 356 -6.75 2.82 35.98
C VAL A 356 -6.36 1.78 37.05
N THR A 357 -5.55 0.79 36.67
CA THR A 357 -5.03 -0.23 37.60
C THR A 357 -4.15 0.41 38.68
N ALA A 358 -3.27 1.34 38.31
CA ALA A 358 -2.42 2.06 39.26
C ALA A 358 -3.24 2.94 40.22
N LEU A 359 -4.29 3.61 39.72
CA LEU A 359 -5.21 4.40 40.53
C LEU A 359 -5.97 3.52 41.55
N ILE A 360 -6.59 2.43 41.08
CA ILE A 360 -7.34 1.52 41.95
C ILE A 360 -6.41 0.92 43.00
N LYS A 361 -5.18 0.52 42.63
CA LYS A 361 -4.24 -0.03 43.61
C LYS A 361 -3.91 0.94 44.74
N LYS A 362 -3.77 2.24 44.43
CA LYS A 362 -3.60 3.28 45.45
C LYS A 362 -4.84 3.40 46.35
N TRP A 363 -6.04 3.32 45.77
CA TRP A 363 -7.30 3.35 46.53
C TRP A 363 -7.47 2.15 47.46
N GLU A 364 -7.11 0.95 47.00
CA GLU A 364 -7.11 -0.27 47.80
C GLU A 364 -6.14 -0.19 49.00
N ASN A 365 -4.97 0.42 48.81
CA ASN A 365 -4.03 0.65 49.92
C ASN A 365 -4.58 1.62 50.98
N ILE A 366 -5.49 2.53 50.62
CA ILE A 366 -6.15 3.45 51.56
C ILE A 366 -7.28 2.73 52.31
N THR A 367 -8.06 1.93 51.60
CA THR A 367 -9.31 1.35 52.12
C THR A 367 -9.14 -0.04 52.73
N GLY A 368 -8.06 -0.75 52.40
CA GLY A 368 -7.85 -2.15 52.76
C GLY A 368 -8.68 -3.15 51.92
N ASP A 369 -9.49 -2.67 50.96
CA ASP A 369 -10.25 -3.50 50.05
C ASP A 369 -9.32 -4.07 48.96
N ASN A 370 -9.39 -5.37 48.64
CA ASN A 370 -8.45 -6.05 47.74
C ASN A 370 -9.16 -6.76 46.58
N LYS A 371 -9.98 -6.03 45.81
CA LYS A 371 -10.79 -6.55 44.70
C LYS A 371 -10.02 -6.63 43.38
N LEU A 372 -8.99 -5.81 43.18
CA LEU A 372 -8.26 -5.66 41.92
C LEU A 372 -7.60 -6.97 41.46
N LYS A 373 -7.02 -7.73 42.40
CA LYS A 373 -6.42 -9.04 42.09
C LYS A 373 -7.45 -10.00 41.48
N LYS A 374 -8.66 -10.01 42.04
CA LYS A 374 -9.77 -10.85 41.56
C LYS A 374 -10.15 -10.48 40.12
N ILE A 375 -10.26 -9.19 39.84
CA ILE A 375 -10.65 -8.68 38.51
C ILE A 375 -9.59 -9.02 37.45
N LEU A 376 -8.31 -8.88 37.78
CA LEU A 376 -7.22 -9.05 36.81
C LEU A 376 -6.87 -10.52 36.53
N PHE A 377 -7.02 -11.40 37.51
CA PHE A 377 -6.48 -12.76 37.44
C PHE A 377 -7.53 -13.88 37.43
N ASP A 378 -8.80 -13.61 37.72
CA ASP A 378 -9.87 -14.63 37.71
C ASP A 378 -10.61 -14.70 36.36
N GLY A 379 -10.15 -13.98 35.34
CA GLY A 379 -10.76 -13.98 34.01
C GLY A 379 -10.56 -15.30 33.26
N GLU A 380 -11.62 -15.82 32.64
CA GLU A 380 -11.52 -17.02 31.80
C GLU A 380 -10.81 -16.72 30.46
N ILE A 381 -9.86 -17.57 30.09
CA ILE A 381 -9.21 -17.51 28.78
C ILE A 381 -10.13 -18.17 27.76
N SER A 382 -10.61 -17.39 26.78
CA SER A 382 -11.41 -17.94 25.68
C SER A 382 -10.64 -18.99 24.87
N ASP A 383 -11.34 -19.97 24.27
CA ASP A 383 -10.76 -21.00 23.39
C ASP A 383 -9.84 -20.44 22.31
N LYS A 384 -10.20 -19.29 21.74
CA LYS A 384 -9.38 -18.59 20.75
C LYS A 384 -8.01 -18.17 21.31
N ASN A 385 -7.99 -17.67 22.55
CA ASN A 385 -6.75 -17.27 23.20
C ASN A 385 -5.94 -18.48 23.68
N TRP A 386 -6.60 -19.59 24.05
CA TRP A 386 -5.92 -20.87 24.28
C TRP A 386 -5.20 -21.37 23.05
N LYS A 387 -5.86 -21.36 21.89
CA LYS A 387 -5.21 -21.69 20.60
C LYS A 387 -3.98 -20.81 20.34
N LYS A 388 -4.09 -19.49 20.53
CA LYS A 388 -2.94 -18.57 20.39
C LYS A 388 -1.81 -18.86 21.37
N LEU A 389 -2.13 -19.25 22.60
CA LEU A 389 -1.12 -19.65 23.59
C LEU A 389 -0.40 -20.92 23.17
N GLU A 390 -1.13 -21.89 22.63
CA GLU A 390 -0.53 -23.10 22.08
C GLU A 390 0.37 -22.79 20.87
N GLN A 391 -0.05 -21.87 19.99
CA GLN A 391 0.80 -21.35 18.91
C GLN A 391 2.13 -20.80 19.42
N ALA A 392 2.07 -19.99 20.48
CA ALA A 392 3.23 -19.37 21.10
C ALA A 392 4.14 -20.42 21.76
N ARG A 393 3.55 -21.40 22.45
CA ARG A 393 4.27 -22.52 23.09
C ARG A 393 5.07 -23.31 22.06
N VAL A 394 4.42 -23.73 20.97
CA VAL A 394 5.07 -24.51 19.90
C VAL A 394 6.23 -23.73 19.26
N ALA A 395 6.03 -22.43 18.99
CA ALA A 395 7.11 -21.58 18.47
C ALA A 395 8.29 -21.46 19.45
N TYR A 396 8.01 -21.25 20.73
CA TYR A 396 9.02 -21.12 21.77
C TYR A 396 9.85 -22.40 21.96
N GLU A 397 9.19 -23.56 22.02
CA GLU A 397 9.84 -24.86 22.16
C GLU A 397 10.77 -25.19 20.99
N LYS A 398 10.37 -24.81 19.77
CA LYS A 398 11.19 -25.00 18.57
C LYS A 398 12.46 -24.14 18.60
N ASN A 399 12.35 -22.86 18.96
CA ASN A 399 13.52 -21.97 19.09
C ASN A 399 14.50 -22.45 20.18
N LEU A 400 13.98 -23.06 21.27
CA LEU A 400 14.82 -23.68 22.30
C LEU A 400 15.60 -24.90 21.79
N GLN A 401 15.05 -25.65 20.84
CA GLN A 401 15.74 -26.79 20.24
C GLN A 401 16.82 -26.32 19.26
N GLU A 402 16.54 -25.29 18.46
CA GLU A 402 17.51 -24.72 17.50
C GLU A 402 18.71 -24.06 18.19
N SER A 403 18.54 -23.47 19.39
CA SER A 403 19.63 -22.85 20.16
C SER A 403 20.50 -23.81 20.98
N ARG A 404 20.17 -25.11 20.97
CA ARG A 404 20.94 -26.17 21.64
C ARG A 404 21.92 -26.90 20.70
N TYR A 405 21.92 -26.55 19.43
CA TYR A 405 22.85 -27.03 18.40
C TYR A 405 23.59 -25.83 17.80
#